data_AF-A0A3N9UTI3-F1
#
_entry.id   AF-A0A3N9UTI3-F1
#
_cell.length_a   1.000
_cell.length_b   1.000
_cell.length_c   1.000
_cell.angle_alpha   90.00
_cell.angle_beta   90.00
_cell.angle_gamma   90.00
#
_symmetry.space_group_name_H-M   'P 1'
#
loop_
_entity.id
_entity.type
_entity.pdbx_description
1 polymer ?
#
loop_
_entity_poly.entity_id
_entity_poly.type
_entity_poly.pdbx_seq_one_letter_code
_entity_poly.pdbx_strand_id
1 'polypeptide(L)'
;PFLMVQGGTDEIIKVASEDPNVDLLMHPCAYDARRSLSIATARAARLNKVAIGFDLGALVHLRGSSRARWLEAARRNLLVARKFELSVVITAGALSHLDLKAPRDMIALAMVAGFEREEAEDALKLPEKLVDLNMRAWTSPGVELL
;
A
#
# COMPACT_ATOMS: atom_id res chain seq x y z
N PRO A 1 -7.98 9.01 -13.89
CA PRO A 1 -6.98 9.79 -13.11
C PRO A 1 -6.61 8.96 -11.88
N PHE A 2 -5.32 8.89 -11.50
CA PHE A 2 -4.90 8.09 -10.35
C PHE A 2 -5.28 8.79 -9.03
N LEU A 3 -6.01 8.09 -8.15
CA LEU A 3 -6.46 8.60 -6.85
C LEU A 3 -5.87 7.77 -5.71
N MET A 4 -5.06 8.44 -4.90
CA MET A 4 -4.47 7.89 -3.69
C MET A 4 -5.11 8.55 -2.46
N VAL A 5 -5.47 7.75 -1.47
CA VAL A 5 -5.93 8.23 -0.17
C VAL A 5 -4.92 7.89 0.90
N GLN A 6 -4.50 8.89 1.67
CA GLN A 6 -3.68 8.68 2.86
C GLN A 6 -4.56 8.15 3.99
N GLY A 7 -4.19 7.01 4.54
CA GLY A 7 -4.81 6.44 5.72
C GLY A 7 -4.67 7.37 6.93
N GLY A 8 -5.71 7.43 7.74
CA GLY A 8 -5.76 8.28 8.93
C GLY A 8 -6.66 7.68 9.99
N THR A 9 -7.91 8.14 10.02
CA THR A 9 -8.93 7.56 10.91
C THR A 9 -9.54 6.32 10.29
N ASP A 10 -10.22 5.53 11.12
CA ASP A 10 -10.87 4.29 10.68
C ASP A 10 -12.02 4.61 9.70
N GLU A 11 -12.66 5.77 9.82
CA GLU A 11 -13.67 6.26 8.88
C GLU A 11 -13.09 6.53 7.49
N ILE A 12 -11.95 7.22 7.41
CA ILE A 12 -11.27 7.50 6.12
C ILE A 12 -10.85 6.18 5.47
N ILE A 13 -10.25 5.28 6.26
CA ILE A 13 -9.81 3.96 5.79
C ILE A 13 -10.99 3.16 5.26
N LYS A 14 -12.13 3.16 5.96
CA LYS A 14 -13.34 2.46 5.53
C LYS A 14 -13.88 3.02 4.22
N VAL A 15 -14.14 4.33 4.17
CA VAL A 15 -14.70 4.98 2.97
C VAL A 15 -13.78 4.77 1.77
N ALA A 16 -12.47 4.95 1.93
CA ALA A 16 -11.50 4.74 0.87
C ALA A 16 -11.47 3.28 0.37
N SER A 17 -11.67 2.30 1.26
CA SER A 17 -11.74 0.88 0.86
C SER A 17 -13.05 0.51 0.16
N GLU A 18 -14.13 1.26 0.41
CA GLU A 18 -15.46 1.03 -0.15
C GLU A 18 -15.68 1.74 -1.49
N ASP A 19 -14.84 2.72 -1.84
CA ASP A 19 -14.95 3.50 -3.07
C ASP A 19 -14.12 2.88 -4.23
N PRO A 20 -14.75 2.41 -5.32
CA PRO A 20 -14.05 1.83 -6.47
C PRO A 20 -13.25 2.84 -7.30
N ASN A 21 -13.38 4.14 -7.05
CA ASN A 21 -12.57 5.17 -7.71
C ASN A 21 -11.22 5.40 -7.01
N VAL A 22 -10.98 4.77 -5.84
CA VAL A 22 -9.70 4.87 -5.13
C VAL A 22 -8.77 3.75 -5.60
N ASP A 23 -7.61 4.11 -6.12
CA ASP A 23 -6.63 3.14 -6.59
C ASP A 23 -5.76 2.59 -5.46
N LEU A 24 -5.39 3.46 -4.53
CA LEU A 24 -4.39 3.16 -3.52
C LEU A 24 -4.72 3.79 -2.17
N LEU A 25 -4.84 2.96 -1.15
CA LEU A 25 -4.91 3.37 0.26
C LEU A 25 -3.52 3.25 0.91
N MET A 26 -2.88 4.39 1.15
CA MET A 26 -1.54 4.46 1.73
C MET A 26 -1.57 4.39 3.26
N HIS A 27 -0.67 3.62 3.88
CA HIS A 27 -0.45 3.61 5.34
C HIS A 27 -1.68 3.37 6.22
N PRO A 28 -2.57 2.42 5.93
CA PRO A 28 -3.61 2.12 6.90
C PRO A 28 -2.96 1.68 8.22
N CYS A 29 -3.24 2.40 9.31
CA CYS A 29 -2.80 2.05 10.68
C CYS A 29 -1.26 2.04 10.91
N ALA A 30 -0.43 2.61 10.03
CA ALA A 30 1.02 2.40 10.07
C ALA A 30 1.75 2.94 11.33
N TYR A 31 1.16 3.92 12.01
CA TYR A 31 1.75 4.54 13.21
C TYR A 31 1.12 4.07 14.52
N ASP A 32 0.19 3.13 14.46
CA ASP A 32 -0.45 2.55 15.62
C ASP A 32 -0.30 1.03 15.59
N ALA A 33 0.71 0.56 16.32
CA ALA A 33 0.98 -0.86 16.52
C ALA A 33 -0.07 -1.58 17.39
N ARG A 34 -1.25 -1.03 17.62
CA ARG A 34 -2.39 -1.76 18.18
C ARG A 34 -3.51 -1.94 17.16
N ARG A 35 -3.38 -1.29 16.00
CA ARG A 35 -4.34 -1.32 14.90
C ARG A 35 -3.78 -2.08 13.71
N SER A 36 -4.71 -2.64 12.95
CA SER A 36 -4.48 -3.22 11.63
C SER A 36 -5.73 -3.03 10.79
N LEU A 37 -5.64 -3.27 9.49
CA LEU A 37 -6.82 -3.35 8.63
C LEU A 37 -7.87 -4.30 9.22
N SER A 38 -9.10 -3.82 9.32
CA SER A 38 -10.22 -4.64 9.76
C SER A 38 -10.58 -5.66 8.66
N ILE A 39 -11.25 -6.76 9.04
CA ILE A 39 -11.74 -7.75 8.08
C ILE A 39 -12.71 -7.13 7.06
N ALA A 40 -13.58 -6.22 7.51
CA ALA A 40 -14.53 -5.54 6.64
C ALA A 40 -13.81 -4.66 5.61
N THR A 41 -12.85 -3.85 6.06
CA THR A 41 -12.02 -3.00 5.20
C THR A 41 -11.22 -3.83 4.20
N ALA A 42 -10.61 -4.93 4.64
CA ALA A 42 -9.83 -5.80 3.75
C ALA A 42 -10.73 -6.42 2.66
N ARG A 43 -11.94 -6.88 3.02
CA ARG A 43 -12.91 -7.40 2.03
C ARG A 43 -13.36 -6.32 1.05
N ALA A 44 -13.65 -5.12 1.53
CA ALA A 44 -14.04 -3.99 0.69
C ALA A 44 -12.91 -3.62 -0.30
N ALA A 45 -11.69 -3.47 0.20
CA ALA A 45 -10.51 -3.20 -0.63
C ALA A 45 -10.31 -4.28 -1.71
N ARG A 46 -10.47 -5.57 -1.36
CA ARG A 46 -10.37 -6.67 -2.32
C ARG A 46 -11.46 -6.62 -3.40
N LEU A 47 -12.69 -6.30 -3.02
CA LEU A 47 -13.84 -6.22 -3.92
C LEU A 47 -13.69 -5.05 -4.90
N ASN A 48 -13.30 -3.90 -4.38
CA ASN A 48 -13.15 -2.65 -5.13
C ASN A 48 -11.79 -2.50 -5.81
N LYS A 49 -10.90 -3.49 -5.65
CA LYS A 49 -9.53 -3.51 -6.21
C LYS A 49 -8.67 -2.33 -5.73
N VAL A 50 -8.91 -1.85 -4.51
CA VAL A 50 -8.09 -0.82 -3.86
C VAL A 50 -6.79 -1.46 -3.38
N ALA A 51 -5.65 -1.00 -3.89
CA ALA A 51 -4.34 -1.47 -3.44
C ALA A 51 -3.99 -0.89 -2.05
N ILE A 52 -3.15 -1.60 -1.30
CA ILE A 52 -2.66 -1.17 0.02
C ILE A 52 -1.20 -0.75 -0.07
N GLY A 53 -0.88 0.46 0.37
CA GLY A 53 0.45 1.03 0.24
C GLY A 53 1.29 1.04 1.51
N PHE A 54 2.58 0.75 1.36
CA PHE A 54 3.62 0.75 2.40
C PHE A 54 4.83 1.64 1.99
N ASP A 55 4.90 2.83 2.55
CA ASP A 55 6.04 3.75 2.65
C ASP A 55 7.09 3.20 3.63
N LEU A 56 8.17 2.74 3.03
CA LEU A 56 9.34 2.22 3.71
C LEU A 56 10.30 3.34 4.16
N GLY A 57 10.06 4.60 3.78
CA GLY A 57 10.79 5.78 4.26
C GLY A 57 10.77 5.87 5.78
N ALA A 58 9.70 5.39 6.43
CA ALA A 58 9.63 5.25 7.88
C ALA A 58 10.79 4.45 8.48
N LEU A 59 11.33 3.43 7.81
CA LEU A 59 12.51 2.69 8.26
C LEU A 59 13.78 3.54 8.25
N VAL A 60 13.87 4.47 7.31
CA VAL A 60 15.00 5.37 7.14
C VAL A 60 14.93 6.54 8.12
N HIS A 61 13.74 7.08 8.41
CA HIS A 61 13.57 8.28 9.23
C HIS A 61 13.29 8.00 10.71
N LEU A 62 12.48 6.98 11.04
CA LEU A 62 12.17 6.67 12.44
C LEU A 62 13.39 6.06 13.15
N ARG A 63 13.44 6.16 14.48
CA ARG A 63 14.50 5.60 15.34
C ARG A 63 13.88 4.86 16.54
N GLY A 64 14.65 3.97 17.14
CA GLY A 64 14.29 3.29 18.40
C GLY A 64 12.91 2.65 18.39
N SER A 65 12.14 2.89 19.46
CA SER A 65 10.82 2.30 19.67
C SER A 65 9.79 2.70 18.60
N SER A 66 9.90 3.89 18.00
CA SER A 66 9.00 4.31 16.92
C SER A 66 9.19 3.47 15.65
N ARG A 67 10.45 3.15 15.31
CA ARG A 67 10.74 2.25 14.18
C ARG A 67 10.25 0.83 14.45
N ALA A 68 10.44 0.34 15.68
CA ALA A 68 9.97 -1.00 16.08
C ALA A 68 8.44 -1.11 15.99
N ARG A 69 7.71 -0.11 16.49
CA ARG A 69 6.24 -0.05 16.41
C ARG A 69 5.74 0.01 14.96
N TRP A 70 6.38 0.82 14.12
CA TRP A 70 6.04 0.88 12.70
C TRP A 70 6.25 -0.49 12.03
N LEU A 71 7.37 -1.17 12.29
CA LEU A 71 7.63 -2.51 11.77
C LEU A 71 6.57 -3.52 12.22
N GLU A 72 6.16 -3.46 13.48
CA GLU A 72 5.10 -4.33 14.02
C GLU A 72 3.75 -4.07 13.34
N ALA A 73 3.38 -2.80 13.15
CA ALA A 73 2.17 -2.41 12.42
C ALA A 73 2.21 -2.85 10.95
N ALA A 74 3.32 -2.60 10.26
CA ALA A 74 3.53 -3.00 8.87
C ALA A 74 3.41 -4.52 8.70
N ARG A 75 4.05 -5.31 9.57
CA ARG A 75 3.96 -6.78 9.54
C ARG A 75 2.52 -7.28 9.73
N ARG A 76 1.77 -6.71 10.68
CA ARG A 76 0.36 -7.09 10.86
C ARG A 76 -0.49 -6.77 9.64
N ASN A 77 -0.34 -5.58 9.08
CA ASN A 77 -1.08 -5.20 7.88
C ASN A 77 -0.70 -6.08 6.68
N LEU A 78 0.57 -6.45 6.55
CA LEU A 78 1.03 -7.38 5.52
C LEU A 78 0.40 -8.77 5.68
N LEU A 79 0.28 -9.28 6.92
CA LEU A 79 -0.43 -10.55 7.17
C LEU A 79 -1.91 -10.46 6.77
N VAL A 80 -2.58 -9.34 7.04
CA VAL A 80 -3.96 -9.13 6.59
C VAL A 80 -4.02 -9.05 5.07
N ALA A 81 -3.13 -8.29 4.43
CA ALA A 81 -3.07 -8.16 2.98
C ALA A 81 -2.90 -9.53 2.31
N ARG A 82 -1.97 -10.35 2.78
CA ARG A 82 -1.77 -11.73 2.31
C ARG A 82 -3.03 -12.59 2.50
N LYS A 83 -3.64 -12.55 3.69
CA LYS A 83 -4.84 -13.34 4.02
C LYS A 83 -6.02 -13.03 3.09
N PHE A 84 -6.15 -11.79 2.64
CA PHE A 84 -7.24 -11.35 1.77
C PHE A 84 -6.81 -11.16 0.31
N GLU A 85 -5.59 -11.57 -0.05
CA GLU A 85 -5.02 -11.43 -1.40
C GLU A 85 -5.12 -9.99 -1.94
N LEU A 86 -4.79 -9.02 -1.09
CA LEU A 86 -4.80 -7.61 -1.47
C LEU A 86 -3.59 -7.30 -2.35
N SER A 87 -3.80 -6.45 -3.34
CA SER A 87 -2.69 -5.87 -4.10
C SER A 87 -1.92 -4.90 -3.21
N VAL A 88 -0.60 -5.02 -3.17
CA VAL A 88 0.26 -4.24 -2.28
C VAL A 88 1.22 -3.39 -3.10
N VAL A 89 1.41 -2.13 -2.70
CA VAL A 89 2.39 -1.20 -3.26
C VAL A 89 3.43 -0.87 -2.19
N ILE A 90 4.70 -0.76 -2.58
CA ILE A 90 5.75 -0.17 -1.73
C ILE A 90 6.26 1.14 -2.31
N THR A 91 6.64 2.08 -1.44
CA THR A 91 7.20 3.39 -1.83
C THR A 91 8.21 3.87 -0.81
N ALA A 92 9.04 4.84 -1.18
CA ALA A 92 9.98 5.51 -0.26
C ALA A 92 9.37 6.75 0.40
N GLY A 93 8.17 7.19 -0.02
CA GLY A 93 7.53 8.39 0.52
C GLY A 93 8.39 9.65 0.38
N ALA A 94 9.23 9.68 -0.66
CA ALA A 94 10.33 10.63 -0.78
C ALA A 94 9.83 12.08 -0.80
N LEU A 95 10.30 12.90 0.13
CA LEU A 95 10.03 14.34 0.18
C LEU A 95 11.11 15.14 -0.56
N SER A 96 12.27 14.51 -0.78
CA SER A 96 13.40 15.07 -1.51
C SER A 96 14.15 13.99 -2.29
N HIS A 97 15.07 14.42 -3.17
CA HIS A 97 15.96 13.51 -3.90
C HIS A 97 16.86 12.65 -2.99
N LEU A 98 17.06 13.05 -1.72
CA LEU A 98 17.86 12.32 -0.74
C LEU A 98 17.12 11.11 -0.14
N ASP A 99 15.80 11.10 -0.24
CA ASP A 99 14.95 10.02 0.27
C ASP A 99 14.78 8.89 -0.76
N LEU A 100 15.11 9.17 -2.03
CA LEU A 100 15.08 8.17 -3.10
C LEU A 100 16.05 7.03 -2.83
N LYS A 101 15.61 5.82 -3.21
CA LYS A 101 16.38 4.58 -3.07
C LYS A 101 16.42 3.85 -4.39
N ALA A 102 17.54 3.15 -4.64
CA ALA A 102 17.60 2.24 -5.77
C ALA A 102 16.56 1.12 -5.59
N PRO A 103 16.00 0.55 -6.67
CA PRO A 103 15.03 -0.55 -6.57
C PRO A 103 15.47 -1.72 -5.68
N ARG A 104 16.76 -2.10 -5.77
CA ARG A 104 17.35 -3.15 -4.92
C ARG A 104 17.30 -2.80 -3.42
N ASP A 105 17.46 -1.53 -3.07
CA ASP A 105 17.46 -1.07 -1.68
C ASP A 105 16.02 -1.02 -1.16
N MET A 106 15.06 -0.63 -2.01
CA MET A 106 13.63 -0.70 -1.71
C MET A 106 13.18 -2.13 -1.41
N ILE A 107 13.59 -3.09 -2.23
CA ILE A 107 13.29 -4.51 -2.01
C ILE A 107 13.91 -4.98 -0.68
N ALA A 108 15.17 -4.63 -0.40
CA ALA A 108 15.82 -4.99 0.86
C ALA A 108 15.10 -4.38 2.09
N LEU A 109 14.65 -3.13 2.01
CA LEU A 109 13.85 -2.50 3.07
C LEU A 109 12.50 -3.20 3.26
N ALA A 110 11.84 -3.60 2.17
CA ALA A 110 10.58 -4.34 2.25
C ALA A 110 10.78 -5.69 2.94
N MET A 111 11.87 -6.40 2.63
CA MET A 111 12.21 -7.67 3.29
C MET A 111 12.40 -7.51 4.81
N VAL A 112 13.01 -6.40 5.26
CA VAL A 112 13.09 -6.08 6.70
C VAL A 112 11.69 -5.89 7.32
N ALA A 113 10.77 -5.28 6.57
CA ALA A 113 9.37 -5.14 6.96
C ALA A 113 8.58 -6.45 6.91
N GLY A 114 9.16 -7.55 6.43
CA GLY A 114 8.58 -8.90 6.43
C GLY A 114 8.02 -9.36 5.09
N PHE A 115 8.29 -8.64 4.00
CA PHE A 115 7.97 -9.06 2.65
C PHE A 115 8.88 -10.20 2.20
N GLU A 116 8.34 -11.10 1.38
CA GLU A 116 9.19 -12.00 0.58
C GLU A 116 9.80 -11.23 -0.60
N ARG A 117 10.89 -11.74 -1.17
CA ARG A 117 11.59 -11.04 -2.27
C ARG A 117 10.67 -10.84 -3.48
N GLU A 118 10.03 -11.89 -3.98
CA GLU A 118 9.16 -11.78 -5.15
C GLU A 118 7.98 -10.83 -4.88
N GLU A 119 7.38 -10.94 -3.68
CA GLU A 119 6.29 -10.05 -3.24
C GLU A 119 6.70 -8.58 -3.22
N ALA A 120 7.92 -8.28 -2.74
CA ALA A 120 8.45 -6.91 -2.74
C ALA A 120 8.75 -6.39 -4.15
N GLU A 121 9.26 -7.24 -5.04
CA GLU A 121 9.51 -6.89 -6.45
C GLU A 121 8.19 -6.58 -7.18
N ASP A 122 7.17 -7.39 -6.97
CA ASP A 122 5.84 -7.16 -7.54
C ASP A 122 5.19 -5.90 -6.96
N ALA A 123 5.31 -5.68 -5.65
CA ALA A 123 4.78 -4.48 -5.01
C ALA A 123 5.46 -3.20 -5.48
N LEU A 124 6.74 -3.26 -5.87
CA LEU A 124 7.47 -2.12 -6.43
C LEU A 124 7.03 -1.80 -7.87
N LYS A 125 6.65 -2.82 -8.65
CA LYS A 125 6.21 -2.68 -10.05
C LYS A 125 4.73 -2.35 -10.18
N LEU A 126 3.91 -2.68 -9.18
CA LEU A 126 2.45 -2.53 -9.24
C LEU A 126 1.96 -1.11 -9.60
N PRO A 127 2.57 0.00 -9.16
CA PRO A 127 2.11 1.34 -9.54
C PRO A 127 2.01 1.57 -11.05
N GLU A 128 2.93 1.00 -11.84
CA GLU A 128 2.88 1.06 -13.30
C GLU A 128 1.57 0.47 -13.83
N LYS A 129 1.22 -0.73 -13.36
CA LYS A 129 -0.02 -1.43 -13.74
C LYS A 129 -1.27 -0.64 -13.33
N LEU A 130 -1.29 -0.02 -12.15
CA LEU A 130 -2.43 0.78 -11.68
C LEU A 130 -2.63 2.03 -12.54
N VAL A 131 -1.54 2.66 -12.94
CA VAL A 131 -1.56 3.85 -13.80
C VAL A 131 -2.00 3.48 -15.22
N ASP A 132 -1.50 2.37 -15.78
CA ASP A 132 -1.92 1.88 -17.10
C ASP A 132 -3.41 1.54 -17.16
N LEU A 133 -3.96 0.92 -16.10
CA LEU A 133 -5.39 0.64 -16.00
C LEU A 133 -6.22 1.94 -16.00
N ASN A 134 -5.74 2.98 -15.34
CA ASN A 134 -6.43 4.28 -15.25
C ASN A 134 -6.37 5.13 -16.52
N MET A 135 -5.40 4.88 -17.40
CA MET A 135 -5.25 5.62 -18.66
C MET A 135 -6.12 5.08 -19.79
N ARG A 136 -6.65 3.87 -19.65
CA ARG A 136 -7.54 3.28 -20.66
C ARG A 136 -8.96 3.87 -20.58
N ALA A 137 -9.62 4.01 -21.72
CA ALA A 137 -11.00 4.48 -21.80
C ALA A 137 -11.97 3.32 -21.55
N TRP A 138 -12.29 3.09 -20.28
CA TRP A 138 -13.29 2.09 -19.90
C TRP A 138 -14.69 2.70 -19.87
N THR A 139 -15.66 2.04 -20.49
CA THR A 139 -17.08 2.32 -20.24
C THR A 139 -17.59 1.53 -19.02
N SER A 140 -16.95 0.40 -18.72
CA SER A 140 -17.18 -0.43 -17.53
C SER A 140 -15.99 -1.39 -17.33
N PRO A 141 -15.78 -1.97 -16.13
CA PRO A 141 -14.67 -2.90 -15.89
C PRO A 141 -14.71 -4.08 -16.88
N GLY A 142 -13.67 -4.22 -17.70
CA GLY A 142 -13.59 -5.28 -18.73
C GLY A 142 -14.01 -4.87 -20.14
N VAL A 143 -14.48 -3.62 -20.35
CA VAL A 143 -14.92 -3.13 -21.67
C VAL A 143 -14.13 -1.87 -22.06
N GLU A 144 -13.22 -2.02 -23.02
CA GLU A 144 -12.41 -0.95 -23.59
C GLU A 144 -13.09 -0.42 -24.86
N LEU A 145 -13.22 0.90 -24.97
CA LEU A 145 -13.66 1.55 -26.21
C LEU A 145 -12.47 1.61 -27.18
N LEU A 146 -12.64 1.01 -28.37
CA LEU A 146 -11.69 1.11 -29.49
C LEU A 146 -11.78 2.46 -30.20
#